data_AF-A0A967RBR0-F1
#
_entry.id   AF-A0A967RBR0-F1
#
_cell.length_a   1.000
_cell.length_b   1.000
_cell.length_c   1.000
_cell.angle_alpha   90.00
_cell.angle_beta   90.00
_cell.angle_gamma   90.00
#
_symmetry.space_group_name_H-M   'P 1'
#
loop_
_entity.id
_entity.type
_entity.pdbx_description
1 polymer ?
#
loop_
_entity_poly.entity_id
_entity_poly.type
_entity_poly.pdbx_seq_one_letter_code
_entity_poly.pdbx_strand_id
1 'polypeptide(L)'
;VLSMAMAGGSSPVTLAGTLVDHNAEVLGGLVLSQCTRKGAKFIYGSSTTAMDLRLVTATVGSPECALINSAVAQMAIYYLLPSWVAGG
;
A
#
# COMPACT_ATOMS: atom_id res chain seq x y z
N VAL A 1 -9.17 -0.78 -3.85
CA VAL A 1 -8.96 0.13 -2.70
C VAL A 1 -7.56 0.70 -2.82
N LEU A 2 -7.37 1.97 -2.46
CA LEU A 2 -6.07 2.64 -2.56
C LEU A 2 -5.63 3.05 -1.15
N SER A 3 -4.80 2.22 -0.53
CA SER A 3 -4.25 2.48 0.79
C SER A 3 -3.07 3.46 0.70
N MET A 4 -2.96 4.34 1.69
CA MET A 4 -1.92 5.36 1.78
C MET A 4 -1.36 5.43 3.18
N ALA A 5 -0.51 4.47 3.50
CA ALA A 5 0.28 4.52 4.71
C ALA A 5 1.52 5.41 4.50
N MET A 6 1.90 6.18 5.53
CA MET A 6 3.11 6.99 5.53
C MET A 6 4.05 6.44 6.60
N ALA A 7 5.15 5.83 6.19
CA ALA A 7 6.15 5.31 7.11
C ALA A 7 6.72 6.46 7.97
N GLY A 8 6.57 6.35 9.28
CA GLY A 8 6.99 7.38 10.24
C GLY A 8 5.94 8.49 10.47
N GLY A 9 4.80 8.42 9.79
CA GLY A 9 3.65 9.31 9.96
C GLY A 9 2.41 8.55 10.41
N SER A 10 1.61 8.06 9.44
CA SER A 10 0.39 7.28 9.70
C SER A 10 0.63 5.78 9.93
N SER A 11 1.86 5.31 9.70
CA SER A 11 2.29 3.92 9.93
C SER A 11 3.67 3.88 10.61
N PRO A 12 4.08 2.72 11.15
CA PRO A 12 5.39 2.56 11.79
C PRO A 12 6.53 3.06 10.92
N VAL A 13 7.57 3.62 11.52
CA VAL A 13 8.77 4.11 10.81
C VAL A 13 9.47 3.03 9.98
N THR A 14 9.27 1.76 10.34
CA THR A 14 9.83 0.61 9.59
C THR A 14 9.02 0.34 8.32
N LEU A 15 9.71 0.12 7.20
CA LEU A 15 9.07 -0.23 5.92
C LEU A 15 8.24 -1.52 6.00
N ALA A 16 8.74 -2.53 6.72
CA ALA A 16 8.02 -3.79 6.90
C ALA A 16 6.70 -3.60 7.69
N GLY A 17 6.73 -2.82 8.78
CA GLY A 17 5.52 -2.49 9.53
C GLY A 17 4.51 -1.70 8.68
N THR A 18 5.00 -0.75 7.89
CA THR A 18 4.17 0.02 6.95
C THR A 18 3.53 -0.88 5.88
N LEU A 19 4.26 -1.88 5.36
CA LEU A 19 3.72 -2.87 4.42
C LEU A 19 2.64 -3.77 5.05
N VAL A 20 2.78 -4.11 6.33
CA VAL A 20 1.77 -4.89 7.05
C VAL A 20 0.47 -4.09 7.21
N ASP A 21 0.57 -2.82 7.61
CA ASP A 21 -0.59 -1.92 7.71
C ASP A 21 -1.27 -1.74 6.36
N HIS A 22 -0.50 -1.45 5.31
CA HIS A 22 -0.99 -1.36 3.94
C HIS A 22 -1.75 -2.62 3.52
N ASN A 23 -1.16 -3.78 3.75
CA ASN A 23 -1.78 -5.06 3.40
C ASN A 23 -3.08 -5.29 4.18
N ALA A 24 -3.12 -4.95 5.47
CA ALA A 24 -4.32 -5.06 6.29
C ALA A 24 -5.47 -4.18 5.76
N GLU A 25 -5.19 -2.93 5.38
CA GLU A 25 -6.19 -2.02 4.80
C GLU A 25 -6.73 -2.55 3.47
N VAL A 26 -5.85 -3.02 2.59
CA VAL A 26 -6.27 -3.52 1.27
C VAL A 26 -7.08 -4.80 1.40
N LEU A 27 -6.69 -5.74 2.27
CA LEU A 27 -7.46 -6.97 2.51
C LEU A 27 -8.81 -6.69 3.18
N GLY A 28 -8.86 -5.75 4.14
CA GLY A 28 -10.13 -5.32 4.73
C GLY A 28 -11.09 -4.77 3.67
N GLY A 29 -10.57 -3.95 2.76
CA GLY A 29 -11.30 -3.46 1.60
C GLY A 29 -11.75 -4.57 0.64
N LEU A 30 -10.90 -5.58 0.41
CA LEU A 30 -11.22 -6.73 -0.43
C LEU A 30 -12.37 -7.54 0.17
N VAL A 31 -12.31 -7.87 1.46
CA VAL A 31 -13.36 -8.61 2.17
C VAL A 31 -14.67 -7.85 2.09
N LEU A 32 -14.67 -6.55 2.40
CA LEU A 32 -15.86 -5.70 2.28
C LEU A 32 -16.43 -5.70 0.85
N SER A 33 -15.56 -5.59 -0.15
CA SER A 33 -15.97 -5.65 -1.56
C SER A 33 -16.61 -6.99 -1.93
N GLN A 34 -16.09 -8.11 -1.40
CA GLN A 34 -16.67 -9.42 -1.65
C GLN A 34 -17.99 -9.65 -0.88
N CYS A 35 -18.14 -9.04 0.30
CA CYS A 35 -19.38 -9.06 1.06
C CYS A 35 -20.52 -8.31 0.36
N THR A 36 -20.23 -7.21 -0.36
CA THR A 36 -21.26 -6.48 -1.12
C THR A 36 -21.68 -7.22 -2.39
N ARG A 37 -20.74 -7.83 -3.10
CA ARG A 37 -21.02 -8.68 -4.27
C ARG A 37 -19.92 -9.72 -4.46
N LYS A 38 -20.30 -11.00 -4.42
CA LYS A 38 -19.38 -12.10 -4.74
C LYS A 38 -18.82 -11.92 -6.15
N GLY A 39 -17.49 -11.94 -6.27
CA GLY A 39 -16.79 -11.72 -7.53
C GLY A 39 -16.69 -10.25 -7.96
N ALA A 40 -16.90 -9.31 -7.04
CA ALA A 40 -16.65 -7.89 -7.31
C ALA A 40 -15.21 -7.68 -7.78
N LYS A 41 -15.04 -6.83 -8.80
CA LYS A 41 -13.71 -6.45 -9.32
C LYS A 41 -12.96 -5.70 -8.23
N PHE A 42 -11.72 -6.09 -7.99
CA PHE A 42 -10.88 -5.47 -6.98
C PHE A 42 -9.45 -5.31 -7.50
N ILE A 43 -8.82 -4.20 -7.11
CA ILE A 43 -7.44 -3.87 -7.46
C ILE A 43 -6.67 -3.66 -6.16
N TYR A 44 -5.51 -4.30 -6.05
CA TYR A 44 -4.57 -4.16 -4.95
C TYR A 44 -3.79 -2.85 -5.13
N GLY A 45 -4.32 -1.77 -4.56
CA GLY A 45 -3.82 -0.41 -4.75
C GLY A 45 -2.94 0.09 -3.60
N SER A 46 -1.83 0.76 -3.94
CA SER A 46 -0.98 1.45 -2.97
C SER A 46 -0.54 2.82 -3.50
N SER A 47 -0.62 3.82 -2.62
CA SER A 47 0.09 5.09 -2.74
C SER A 47 0.93 5.36 -1.48
N THR A 48 1.34 4.27 -0.81
CA THR A 48 2.10 4.27 0.43
C THR A 48 3.51 4.78 0.19
N THR A 49 3.99 5.68 1.05
CA THR A 49 5.32 6.32 0.92
C THR A 49 6.00 6.49 2.28
N ALA A 50 7.24 6.95 2.30
CA ALA A 50 7.90 7.39 3.53
C ALA A 50 7.68 8.88 3.77
N MET A 51 7.57 9.28 5.04
CA MET A 51 7.58 10.68 5.44
C MET A 51 9.02 11.17 5.64
N ASP A 52 9.37 12.31 5.04
CA ASP A 52 10.57 13.05 5.44
C ASP A 52 10.34 13.63 6.83
N LEU A 53 11.01 13.09 7.85
CA LEU A 53 10.86 13.53 9.23
C LEU A 53 11.39 14.96 9.50
N ARG A 54 12.20 15.52 8.60
CA ARG A 54 12.74 16.89 8.73
C ARG A 54 11.76 17.92 8.20
N LEU A 55 11.14 17.64 7.07
CA LEU A 55 10.21 18.56 6.40
C LEU A 55 8.74 18.23 6.68
N VAL A 56 8.46 17.07 7.27
CA VAL A 56 7.12 16.52 7.53
C VAL A 56 6.32 16.41 6.23
N THR A 57 6.98 15.95 5.15
CA THR A 57 6.38 15.82 3.81
C THR A 57 6.40 14.38 3.31
N ALA A 58 5.43 14.02 2.48
CA ALA A 58 5.41 12.72 1.83
C ALA A 58 6.44 12.65 0.70
N THR A 59 7.30 11.62 0.72
CA THR A 59 8.37 11.45 -0.26
C THR A 59 7.98 10.41 -1.31
N VAL A 60 7.46 10.88 -2.45
CA VAL A 60 7.00 10.02 -3.57
C VAL A 60 8.11 9.54 -4.50
N GLY A 61 9.35 10.02 -4.34
CA GLY A 61 10.53 9.64 -5.17
C GLY A 61 11.69 9.07 -4.36
N SER A 62 11.44 8.64 -3.12
CA SER A 62 12.47 8.09 -2.23
C SER A 62 12.75 6.61 -2.52
N PRO A 63 13.94 6.08 -2.19
CA PRO A 63 14.21 4.64 -2.34
C PRO A 63 13.25 3.78 -1.50
N GLU A 64 12.79 4.31 -0.36
CA GLU A 64 11.75 3.70 0.48
C GLU A 64 10.43 3.53 -0.29
N CYS A 65 10.01 4.54 -1.04
CA CYS A 65 8.84 4.46 -1.91
C CYS A 65 9.00 3.35 -2.96
N ALA A 66 10.16 3.26 -3.62
CA ALA A 66 10.44 2.21 -4.60
C ALA A 66 10.41 0.79 -3.99
N LEU A 67 10.98 0.62 -2.80
CA LEU A 67 10.96 -0.65 -2.08
C LEU A 67 9.53 -1.06 -1.71
N ILE A 68 8.74 -0.13 -1.14
CA ILE A 68 7.33 -0.36 -0.81
C ILE A 68 6.56 -0.74 -2.08
N ASN A 69 6.77 -0.02 -3.17
CA ASN A 69 6.06 -0.27 -4.42
C ASN A 69 6.39 -1.65 -5.01
N SER A 70 7.66 -2.07 -4.96
CA SER A 70 8.06 -3.40 -5.42
C SER A 70 7.46 -4.52 -4.55
N ALA A 71 7.42 -4.34 -3.22
CA ALA A 71 6.81 -5.29 -2.31
C ALA A 71 5.29 -5.38 -2.49
N VAL A 72 4.61 -4.25 -2.70
CA VAL A 72 3.18 -4.20 -3.03
C VAL A 72 2.88 -4.97 -4.31
N ALA A 73 3.72 -4.81 -5.35
CA ALA A 73 3.57 -5.55 -6.60
C ALA A 73 3.71 -7.07 -6.38
N GLN A 74 4.70 -7.49 -5.58
CA GLN A 74 4.87 -8.90 -5.21
C GLN A 74 3.68 -9.45 -4.41
N MET A 75 3.13 -8.68 -3.47
CA MET A 75 1.96 -9.07 -2.68
C MET A 75 0.70 -9.19 -3.56
N ALA A 76 0.51 -8.28 -4.53
CA ALA A 76 -0.59 -8.37 -5.47
C ALA A 76 -0.52 -9.65 -6.32
N ILE A 77 0.68 -10.02 -6.79
CA ILE A 77 0.92 -11.30 -7.49
C ILE A 77 0.59 -12.48 -6.58
N TYR A 78 1.01 -12.45 -5.31
CA TYR A 78 0.71 -13.50 -4.34
C TYR A 78 -0.80 -13.70 -4.14
N TYR A 79 -1.58 -12.61 -4.08
CA TYR A 79 -3.05 -12.69 -3.98
C TYR A 79 -3.78 -12.90 -5.31
N LEU A 80 -3.06 -13.04 -6.42
CA LEU A 80 -3.63 -13.15 -7.77
C LEU A 80 -4.55 -11.97 -8.12
N LEU A 81 -4.19 -10.78 -7.66
CA LEU A 81 -4.92 -9.54 -7.89
C LEU A 81 -4.11 -8.59 -8.78
N PRO A 82 -4.77 -7.79 -9.62
CA PRO A 82 -4.08 -6.72 -10.34
C PRO A 82 -3.53 -5.69 -9.35
N SER A 83 -2.27 -5.30 -9.53
CA SER A 83 -1.61 -4.24 -8.74
C SER A 83 -1.84 -2.87 -9.36
N TRP A 84 -2.06 -1.86 -8.52
CA TRP A 84 -1.95 -0.45 -8.90
C TRP A 84 -1.06 0.26 -7.90
N VAL A 85 0.07 0.77 -8.38
CA VAL A 85 1.11 1.34 -7.51
C VAL A 85 1.55 2.68 -8.09
N ALA A 86 1.98 3.61 -7.23
CA ALA A 86 2.53 4.89 -7.68
C ALA A 86 3.69 4.68 -8.67
N GLY A 87 3.68 5.42 -9.78
CA GLY A 87 4.72 5.44 -10.81
C GLY A 87 5.26 6.86 -10.99
N GLY A 88 6.55 6.96 -11.33
CA GLY A 88 7.25 8.21 -11.65
C GLY A 88 7.42 8.42 -13.14
#